data_AF-A0A348NYM6-F1
#
_entry.id   AF-A0A348NYM6-F1
#
_cell.length_a   1.000
_cell.length_b   1.000
_cell.length_c   1.000
_cell.angle_alpha   90.00
_cell.angle_beta   90.00
_cell.angle_gamma   90.00
#
_symmetry.space_group_name_H-M   'P 1'
#
loop_
_entity.id
_entity.type
_entity.pdbx_description
1 polymer ?
#
loop_
_entity_poly.entity_id
_entity_poly.type
_entity_poly.pdbx_seq_one_letter_code
_entity_poly.pdbx_strand_id
1 'polypeptide(L)'
;MSKILNYSIFILLVIQLSLLAQFAGGSGTETDPWLIRTPENLDSIRYYLGNESNNKCFKQIADIDLGIAPWNEGAGWEPIGRDSILYVVFRGSYDGNCHKIINIFINRPDEDYIGLFGLLYEPAITGLSLINVNITGGNKVGAIAGYTDFAGFTKCFITGNITGKNEI
;
A
#
# COMPACT_ATOMS: atom_id res chain seq x y z
N MET A 1 -20.89 43.53 -24.46
CA MET A 1 -19.42 43.30 -24.41
C MET A 1 -19.15 42.26 -23.32
N SER A 2 -19.46 41.00 -23.64
CA SER A 2 -19.60 39.87 -22.70
C SER A 2 -18.70 38.72 -23.18
N LYS A 3 -17.39 38.92 -23.11
CA LYS A 3 -16.40 37.86 -23.41
C LYS A 3 -15.40 37.62 -22.27
N ILE A 4 -15.37 38.48 -21.25
CA ILE A 4 -14.43 38.37 -20.12
C ILE A 4 -14.97 37.45 -19.01
N LEU A 5 -16.30 37.31 -18.89
CA LEU A 5 -16.91 36.50 -17.82
C LEU A 5 -16.75 34.97 -18.02
N ASN A 6 -16.58 34.50 -19.25
CA ASN A 6 -16.44 33.06 -19.53
C ASN A 6 -15.01 32.52 -19.33
N TYR A 7 -13.97 33.34 -19.45
CA TYR A 7 -12.60 32.88 -19.20
C TYR A 7 -12.28 32.77 -17.70
N SER A 8 -12.81 33.68 -16.87
CA SER A 8 -12.59 33.61 -15.41
C SER A 8 -13.31 32.43 -14.74
N ILE A 9 -14.47 32.01 -15.25
CA ILE A 9 -15.18 30.81 -14.76
C ILE A 9 -14.48 29.53 -15.27
N PHE A 10 -13.95 29.53 -16.50
CA PHE A 10 -13.24 28.37 -17.04
C PHE A 10 -11.89 28.16 -16.34
N ILE A 11 -11.15 29.22 -16.01
CA ILE A 11 -9.89 29.14 -15.25
C ILE A 11 -10.14 28.67 -13.80
N LEU A 12 -11.25 29.05 -13.17
CA LEU A 12 -11.64 28.50 -11.86
C LEU A 12 -12.02 27.00 -11.94
N LEU A 13 -12.59 26.53 -13.06
CA LEU A 13 -12.96 25.12 -13.26
C LEU A 13 -11.72 24.21 -13.48
N VAL A 14 -10.63 24.72 -14.08
CA VAL A 14 -9.37 23.96 -14.19
C VAL A 14 -8.61 23.93 -12.85
N ILE A 15 -8.76 24.96 -12.01
CA ILE A 15 -8.12 25.00 -10.67
C ILE A 15 -8.88 24.12 -9.65
N GLN A 16 -10.16 23.83 -9.88
CA GLN A 16 -10.91 22.85 -9.06
C GLN A 16 -10.78 21.39 -9.57
N LEU A 17 -10.06 21.16 -10.68
CA LEU A 17 -9.73 19.84 -11.23
C LEU A 17 -8.30 19.39 -10.91
N SER A 18 -7.71 19.85 -9.80
CA SER A 18 -6.80 18.99 -9.05
C SER A 18 -7.61 18.27 -7.97
N LEU A 19 -8.49 17.38 -8.44
CA LEU A 19 -8.86 16.20 -7.67
C LEU A 19 -7.52 15.58 -7.24
N LEU A 20 -7.24 15.49 -5.94
CA LEU A 20 -5.97 14.97 -5.43
C LEU A 20 -5.64 13.67 -6.18
N ALA A 21 -4.57 13.68 -6.97
CA ALA A 21 -4.16 12.47 -7.67
C ALA A 21 -3.93 11.38 -6.61
N GLN A 22 -4.62 10.25 -6.75
CA GLN A 22 -4.56 9.14 -5.80
C GLN A 22 -3.12 8.63 -5.59
N PHE A 23 -2.31 8.75 -6.63
CA PHE A 23 -0.88 8.46 -6.64
C PHE A 23 -0.08 9.69 -7.06
N ALA A 24 1.23 9.67 -6.79
CA ALA A 24 2.13 10.76 -7.14
C ALA A 24 2.36 10.93 -8.65
N GLY A 25 1.89 9.98 -9.48
CA GLY A 25 2.00 9.95 -10.93
C GLY A 25 1.79 8.54 -11.48
N GLY A 26 1.88 8.40 -12.80
CA GLY A 26 1.77 7.13 -13.53
C GLY A 26 0.35 6.68 -13.82
N SER A 27 0.25 5.59 -14.59
CA SER A 27 -1.01 4.98 -15.05
C SER A 27 -1.24 3.57 -14.49
N GLY A 28 -0.31 3.07 -13.68
CA GLY A 28 -0.38 1.74 -13.06
C GLY A 28 -0.01 0.61 -14.01
N THR A 29 0.66 0.91 -15.12
CA THR A 29 1.13 -0.09 -16.09
C THR A 29 2.60 -0.44 -15.82
N GLU A 30 3.10 -1.51 -16.42
CA GLU A 30 4.50 -1.93 -16.25
C GLU A 30 5.51 -0.86 -16.68
N THR A 31 5.23 -0.16 -17.78
CA THR A 31 6.11 0.90 -18.32
C THR A 31 5.87 2.26 -17.67
N ASP A 32 4.76 2.42 -16.95
CA ASP A 32 4.37 3.67 -16.28
C ASP A 32 3.62 3.36 -14.96
N PRO A 33 4.34 2.84 -13.94
CA PRO A 33 3.75 2.38 -12.70
C PRO A 33 3.21 3.55 -11.88
N TRP A 34 2.22 3.28 -11.03
CA TRP A 34 1.76 4.27 -10.07
C TRP A 34 2.84 4.58 -9.03
N LEU A 35 3.12 5.87 -8.84
CA LEU A 35 4.19 6.32 -7.97
C LEU A 35 3.71 6.49 -6.53
N ILE A 36 4.40 5.81 -5.61
CA ILE A 36 4.10 5.84 -4.17
C ILE A 36 5.11 6.74 -3.48
N ARG A 37 4.62 7.87 -2.95
CA ARG A 37 5.45 8.88 -2.26
C ARG A 37 5.05 9.11 -0.82
N THR A 38 3.77 8.95 -0.50
CA THR A 38 3.23 9.24 0.84
C THR A 38 2.49 8.02 1.41
N PRO A 39 2.25 8.00 2.72
CA PRO A 39 1.38 7.00 3.34
C PRO A 39 0.01 6.86 2.65
N GLU A 40 -0.59 7.96 2.20
CA GLU A 40 -1.89 7.97 1.53
C GLU A 40 -1.83 7.31 0.14
N ASN A 41 -0.72 7.48 -0.60
CA ASN A 41 -0.53 6.75 -1.86
C ASN A 41 -0.39 5.25 -1.60
N LEU A 42 0.34 4.86 -0.55
CA LEU A 42 0.50 3.46 -0.17
C LEU A 42 -0.84 2.86 0.25
N ASP A 43 -1.62 3.59 1.05
CA ASP A 43 -2.94 3.18 1.49
C ASP A 43 -3.90 2.98 0.31
N SER A 44 -3.83 3.87 -0.68
CA SER A 44 -4.67 3.82 -1.89
C SER A 44 -4.52 2.54 -2.72
N ILE A 45 -3.48 1.74 -2.50
CA ILE A 45 -3.33 0.42 -3.14
C ILE A 45 -4.50 -0.50 -2.78
N ARG A 46 -5.16 -0.30 -1.62
CA ARG A 46 -6.32 -1.11 -1.20
C ARG A 46 -7.54 -1.02 -2.13
N TYR A 47 -7.55 -0.08 -3.07
CA TYR A 47 -8.59 0.03 -4.10
C TYR A 47 -8.27 -0.76 -5.39
N TYR A 48 -7.12 -1.43 -5.44
CA TYR A 48 -6.63 -2.19 -6.59
C TYR A 48 -6.30 -3.62 -6.20
N LEU A 49 -7.35 -4.35 -5.83
CA LEU A 49 -7.31 -5.74 -5.39
C LEU A 49 -8.03 -6.63 -6.42
N GLY A 50 -7.97 -7.94 -6.22
CA GLY A 50 -8.67 -8.90 -7.08
C GLY A 50 -8.01 -9.15 -8.44
N ASN A 51 -8.69 -9.94 -9.27
CA ASN A 51 -8.18 -10.42 -10.55
C ASN A 51 -8.02 -9.30 -11.58
N GLU A 52 -8.93 -8.32 -11.52
CA GLU A 52 -8.95 -7.12 -12.34
C GLU A 52 -7.72 -6.22 -12.14
N SER A 53 -7.02 -6.38 -11.01
CA SER A 53 -5.86 -5.58 -10.63
C SER A 53 -4.52 -6.32 -10.78
N ASN A 54 -4.51 -7.52 -11.37
CA ASN A 54 -3.31 -8.36 -11.49
C ASN A 54 -2.18 -7.77 -12.35
N ASN A 55 -2.50 -6.79 -13.21
CA ASN A 55 -1.54 -6.09 -14.05
C ASN A 55 -1.12 -4.72 -13.50
N LYS A 56 -1.57 -4.36 -12.29
CA LYS A 56 -1.28 -3.05 -11.69
C LYS A 56 0.11 -3.04 -11.09
N CYS A 57 0.88 -2.03 -11.47
CA CYS A 57 2.26 -1.87 -11.07
C CYS A 57 2.44 -0.61 -10.21
N PHE A 58 3.14 -0.77 -9.09
CA PHE A 58 3.39 0.29 -8.12
C PHE A 58 4.90 0.44 -7.90
N LYS A 59 5.37 1.68 -7.79
CA LYS A 59 6.79 1.99 -7.56
C LYS A 59 6.97 3.06 -6.51
N GLN A 60 7.74 2.78 -5.48
CA GLN A 60 8.07 3.74 -4.44
C GLN A 60 9.11 4.76 -4.93
N ILE A 61 8.92 6.04 -4.59
CA ILE A 61 9.79 7.15 -5.00
C ILE A 61 10.27 8.03 -3.84
N ALA A 62 9.92 7.67 -2.61
CA ALA A 62 10.35 8.32 -1.38
C ALA A 62 10.25 7.34 -0.22
N ASP A 63 10.99 7.58 0.86
CA ASP A 63 10.77 6.85 2.11
C ASP A 63 9.40 7.22 2.70
N ILE A 64 8.72 6.25 3.32
CA ILE A 64 7.37 6.39 3.86
C ILE A 64 7.42 6.13 5.37
N ASP A 65 6.98 7.09 6.17
CA ASP A 65 6.85 6.94 7.62
C ASP A 65 5.40 6.66 8.00
N LEU A 66 5.14 5.48 8.57
CA LEU A 66 3.83 5.08 9.10
C LEU A 66 3.75 5.24 10.63
N GLY A 67 4.78 5.80 11.25
CA GLY A 67 4.83 6.13 12.68
C GLY A 67 4.10 7.43 13.05
N ILE A 68 3.27 7.95 12.15
CA ILE A 68 2.51 9.19 12.29
C ILE A 68 1.01 8.92 12.15
N ALA A 69 0.19 9.77 12.77
CA ALA A 69 -1.26 9.67 12.65
C ALA A 69 -1.72 9.82 11.19
N PRO A 70 -2.77 9.09 10.76
CA PRO A 70 -3.58 8.16 11.56
C PRO A 70 -3.02 6.73 11.61
N TRP A 71 -1.92 6.45 10.92
CA TRP A 71 -1.41 5.09 10.67
C TRP A 71 -0.85 4.37 11.90
N ASN A 72 -0.54 5.11 12.96
CA ASN A 72 -0.06 4.59 14.24
C ASN A 72 -1.09 4.71 15.38
N GLU A 73 -2.33 5.12 15.08
CA GLU A 73 -3.39 5.27 16.08
C GLU A 73 -4.27 4.02 16.18
N GLY A 74 -4.92 3.81 17.33
CA GLY A 74 -5.82 2.68 17.54
C GLY A 74 -5.14 1.31 17.30
N ALA A 75 -5.63 0.55 16.33
CA ALA A 75 -5.05 -0.73 15.93
C ALA A 75 -3.86 -0.57 14.95
N GLY A 76 -3.51 0.66 14.57
CA GLY A 76 -2.46 0.97 13.62
C GLY A 76 -2.87 0.70 12.17
N TRP A 77 -1.90 0.33 11.35
CA TRP A 77 -2.08 0.07 9.93
C TRP A 77 -3.13 -1.04 9.69
N GLU A 78 -4.03 -0.80 8.72
CA GLU A 78 -4.95 -1.81 8.22
C GLU A 78 -4.31 -2.54 7.04
N PRO A 79 -4.07 -3.87 7.14
CA PRO A 79 -3.46 -4.64 6.07
C PRO A 79 -4.14 -4.43 4.71
N ILE A 80 -3.34 -4.34 3.64
CA ILE A 80 -3.86 -4.25 2.27
C ILE A 80 -4.24 -5.66 1.79
N GLY A 81 -5.52 -5.85 1.45
CA GLY A 81 -6.07 -7.12 0.99
C GLY A 81 -6.18 -8.13 2.12
N ARG A 82 -7.40 -8.40 2.60
CA ARG A 82 -7.61 -9.12 3.87
C ARG A 82 -8.78 -10.09 3.89
N ASP A 83 -9.63 -10.07 2.86
CA ASP A 83 -10.78 -10.95 2.80
C ASP A 83 -10.54 -12.08 1.78
N SER A 84 -10.22 -13.28 2.30
CA SER A 84 -10.02 -14.47 1.49
C SER A 84 -11.33 -15.02 0.90
N ILE A 85 -12.49 -14.70 1.49
CA ILE A 85 -13.81 -15.16 1.05
C ILE A 85 -14.25 -14.34 -0.18
N LEU A 86 -13.97 -13.04 -0.16
CA LEU A 86 -14.30 -12.14 -1.27
C LEU A 86 -13.17 -12.01 -2.31
N TYR A 87 -12.10 -12.82 -2.21
CA TYR A 87 -10.90 -12.73 -3.07
C TYR A 87 -10.29 -11.31 -3.11
N VAL A 88 -10.36 -10.58 -1.99
CA VAL A 88 -9.80 -9.25 -1.84
C VAL A 88 -8.32 -9.40 -1.51
N VAL A 89 -7.57 -9.86 -2.52
CA VAL A 89 -6.14 -10.17 -2.46
C VAL A 89 -5.37 -9.22 -3.36
N PHE A 90 -4.12 -8.91 -3.00
CA PHE A 90 -3.25 -8.14 -3.88
C PHE A 90 -2.52 -9.07 -4.86
N ARG A 91 -2.65 -8.76 -6.15
CA ARG A 91 -2.08 -9.54 -7.28
C ARG A 91 -1.14 -8.73 -8.17
N GLY A 92 -0.92 -7.46 -7.84
CA GLY A 92 -0.09 -6.56 -8.63
C GLY A 92 1.41 -6.71 -8.36
N SER A 93 2.19 -5.75 -8.86
CA SER A 93 3.62 -5.64 -8.56
C SER A 93 3.93 -4.43 -7.68
N TYR A 94 4.87 -4.60 -6.76
CA TYR A 94 5.37 -3.51 -5.91
C TYR A 94 6.90 -3.47 -5.96
N ASP A 95 7.44 -2.41 -6.55
CA ASP A 95 8.87 -2.10 -6.55
C ASP A 95 9.17 -1.05 -5.46
N GLY A 96 9.81 -1.49 -4.39
CA GLY A 96 10.27 -0.61 -3.30
C GLY A 96 11.40 0.32 -3.72
N ASN A 97 12.05 0.09 -4.86
CA ASN A 97 13.01 1.01 -5.48
C ASN A 97 14.10 1.52 -4.52
N CYS A 98 14.57 0.64 -3.63
CA CYS A 98 15.56 0.92 -2.57
C CYS A 98 15.13 1.98 -1.52
N HIS A 99 13.86 2.33 -1.47
CA HIS A 99 13.27 3.16 -0.42
C HIS A 99 12.77 2.31 0.76
N LYS A 100 12.51 2.98 1.88
CA LYS A 100 12.08 2.35 3.13
C LYS A 100 10.64 2.69 3.45
N ILE A 101 9.94 1.74 4.05
CA ILE A 101 8.71 2.00 4.81
C ILE A 101 9.07 1.78 6.28
N ILE A 102 8.87 2.78 7.12
CA ILE A 102 9.38 2.79 8.49
C ILE A 102 8.25 2.91 9.51
N ASN A 103 8.52 2.42 10.73
CA ASN A 103 7.69 2.59 11.92
C ASN A 103 6.26 2.02 11.77
N ILE A 104 6.13 0.90 11.07
CA ILE A 104 4.84 0.21 10.92
C ILE A 104 4.36 -0.27 12.29
N PHE A 105 3.19 0.17 12.72
CA PHE A 105 2.50 -0.31 13.91
C PHE A 105 1.22 -1.04 13.51
N ILE A 106 1.06 -2.29 13.97
CA ILE A 106 -0.19 -3.05 13.83
C ILE A 106 -0.46 -3.80 15.14
N ASN A 107 -1.62 -3.60 15.76
CA ASN A 107 -2.00 -4.27 17.00
C ASN A 107 -3.41 -4.87 16.89
N ARG A 108 -3.48 -6.09 16.36
CA ARG A 108 -4.71 -6.82 16.03
C ARG A 108 -4.62 -8.29 16.51
N PRO A 109 -4.46 -8.53 17.84
CA PRO A 109 -4.07 -9.83 18.38
C PRO A 109 -5.08 -10.96 18.14
N ASP A 110 -6.33 -10.64 17.84
CA ASP A 110 -7.42 -11.61 17.64
C ASP A 110 -7.79 -11.77 16.16
N GLU A 111 -6.99 -11.21 15.27
CA GLU A 111 -7.25 -11.14 13.84
C GLU A 111 -6.15 -11.85 13.04
N ASP A 112 -6.56 -12.54 11.98
CA ASP A 112 -5.67 -13.29 11.11
C ASP A 112 -5.24 -12.47 9.88
N TYR A 113 -4.19 -12.93 9.19
CA TYR A 113 -3.64 -12.35 7.96
C TYR A 113 -3.12 -10.94 8.17
N ILE A 114 -2.14 -10.83 9.06
CA ILE A 114 -1.62 -9.55 9.54
C ILE A 114 -0.24 -9.26 8.94
N GLY A 115 -0.11 -8.09 8.31
CA GLY A 115 1.12 -7.57 7.74
C GLY A 115 0.87 -6.24 7.03
N LEU A 116 1.87 -5.70 6.32
CA LEU A 116 1.65 -4.55 5.43
C LEU A 116 0.54 -4.86 4.41
N PHE A 117 0.65 -6.05 3.81
CA PHE A 117 -0.42 -6.72 3.07
C PHE A 117 -1.01 -7.83 3.95
N GLY A 118 -2.31 -8.10 3.83
CA GLY A 118 -2.89 -9.26 4.51
C GLY A 118 -2.69 -10.53 3.68
N LEU A 119 -3.16 -10.48 2.44
CA LEU A 119 -3.21 -11.58 1.49
C LEU A 119 -2.57 -11.18 0.15
N LEU A 120 -1.60 -11.99 -0.26
CA LEU A 120 -0.94 -11.88 -1.55
C LEU A 120 -1.20 -13.14 -2.39
N TYR A 121 -1.50 -12.96 -3.69
CA TYR A 121 -1.64 -14.07 -4.63
C TYR A 121 -0.94 -13.75 -5.95
N GLU A 122 0.08 -14.55 -6.29
CA GLU A 122 0.98 -14.32 -7.44
C GLU A 122 1.56 -12.88 -7.51
N PRO A 123 1.93 -12.23 -6.39
CA PRO A 123 2.50 -10.89 -6.45
C PRO A 123 3.93 -10.91 -7.02
N ALA A 124 4.36 -9.76 -7.53
CA ALA A 124 5.78 -9.47 -7.78
C ALA A 124 6.26 -8.37 -6.83
N ILE A 125 6.96 -8.74 -5.75
CA ILE A 125 7.47 -7.78 -4.75
C ILE A 125 8.99 -7.76 -4.81
N THR A 126 9.55 -6.57 -5.04
CA THR A 126 10.99 -6.39 -5.13
C THR A 126 11.46 -5.13 -4.40
N GLY A 127 12.66 -5.18 -3.84
CA GLY A 127 13.32 -3.99 -3.27
C GLY A 127 12.62 -3.36 -2.06
N LEU A 128 11.68 -4.09 -1.44
CA LEU A 128 10.88 -3.59 -0.31
C LEU A 128 11.66 -3.69 1.00
N SER A 129 11.93 -2.55 1.64
CA SER A 129 12.60 -2.48 2.93
C SER A 129 11.65 -1.97 4.02
N LEU A 130 11.34 -2.82 5.00
CA LEU A 130 10.51 -2.48 6.15
C LEU A 130 11.39 -2.29 7.40
N ILE A 131 11.42 -1.09 7.96
CA ILE A 131 12.30 -0.76 9.08
C ILE A 131 11.50 -0.44 10.33
N ASN A 132 11.91 -0.98 11.47
CA ASN A 132 11.27 -0.75 12.77
C ASN A 132 9.77 -1.10 12.75
N VAL A 133 9.44 -2.32 12.31
CA VAL A 133 8.07 -2.82 12.39
C VAL A 133 7.73 -3.26 13.83
N ASN A 134 6.48 -3.05 14.24
CA ASN A 134 5.92 -3.58 15.48
C ASN A 134 4.52 -4.13 15.18
N ILE A 135 4.46 -5.43 14.92
CA ILE A 135 3.27 -6.09 14.39
C ILE A 135 2.82 -7.17 15.37
N THR A 136 1.57 -7.09 15.81
CA THR A 136 0.90 -8.08 16.66
C THR A 136 -0.37 -8.56 15.95
N GLY A 137 -0.48 -9.87 15.75
CA GLY A 137 -1.61 -10.53 15.10
C GLY A 137 -2.01 -11.86 15.75
N GLY A 138 -3.08 -12.47 15.25
CA GLY A 138 -3.53 -13.81 15.57
C GLY A 138 -2.75 -14.87 14.81
N ASN A 139 -3.35 -15.48 13.78
CA ASN A 139 -2.71 -16.43 12.88
C ASN A 139 -2.19 -15.75 11.60
N LYS A 140 -1.16 -16.32 10.98
CA LYS A 140 -0.63 -15.87 9.69
C LYS A 140 -0.19 -14.41 9.76
N VAL A 141 0.91 -14.19 10.49
CA VAL A 141 1.43 -12.85 10.80
C VAL A 141 2.81 -12.69 10.19
N GLY A 142 3.00 -11.74 9.28
CA GLY A 142 4.31 -11.44 8.71
C GLY A 142 4.48 -9.95 8.46
N ALA A 143 5.72 -9.49 8.29
CA ALA A 143 5.97 -8.06 8.10
C ALA A 143 5.45 -7.57 6.74
N ILE A 144 5.81 -8.26 5.66
CA ILE A 144 5.35 -7.90 4.31
C ILE A 144 3.92 -8.39 4.09
N ALA A 145 3.64 -9.65 4.43
CA ALA A 145 2.31 -10.22 4.29
C ALA A 145 1.97 -11.20 5.41
N GLY A 146 0.70 -11.27 5.77
CA GLY A 146 0.19 -12.30 6.68
C GLY A 146 0.14 -13.68 6.02
N TYR A 147 -0.37 -13.75 4.79
CA TYR A 147 -0.36 -14.97 3.98
C TYR A 147 -0.08 -14.66 2.51
N THR A 148 0.59 -15.60 1.85
CA THR A 148 0.99 -15.46 0.47
C THR A 148 0.86 -16.80 -0.26
N ASP A 149 0.44 -16.75 -1.53
CA ASP A 149 0.43 -17.89 -2.42
C ASP A 149 1.14 -17.54 -3.73
N PHE A 150 1.98 -18.44 -4.24
CA PHE A 150 2.77 -18.29 -5.47
C PHE A 150 3.58 -16.97 -5.59
N ALA A 151 4.07 -16.41 -4.48
CA ALA A 151 4.76 -15.12 -4.50
C ALA A 151 6.25 -15.18 -4.82
N GLY A 152 6.71 -14.18 -5.56
CA GLY A 152 8.13 -13.86 -5.71
C GLY A 152 8.53 -12.65 -4.86
N PHE A 153 9.36 -12.88 -3.84
CA PHE A 153 10.01 -11.81 -3.07
C PHE A 153 11.49 -11.75 -3.42
N THR A 154 12.00 -10.57 -3.79
CA THR A 154 13.43 -10.38 -4.08
C THR A 154 13.96 -9.10 -3.45
N LYS A 155 15.20 -9.15 -2.93
CA LYS A 155 15.88 -7.97 -2.36
C LYS A 155 15.07 -7.24 -1.28
N CYS A 156 14.32 -8.01 -0.48
CA CYS A 156 13.54 -7.47 0.62
C CYS A 156 14.35 -7.49 1.92
N PHE A 157 14.14 -6.49 2.77
CA PHE A 157 14.84 -6.36 4.05
C PHE A 157 13.86 -5.93 5.14
N ILE A 158 13.91 -6.57 6.31
CA ILE A 158 12.95 -6.36 7.39
C ILE A 158 13.70 -6.22 8.72
N THR A 159 13.31 -5.25 9.55
CA THR A 159 13.73 -5.14 10.95
C THR A 159 12.55 -4.78 11.85
N GLY A 160 12.55 -5.27 13.08
CA GLY A 160 11.51 -4.98 14.06
C GLY A 160 11.00 -6.24 14.77
N ASN A 161 9.85 -6.13 15.41
CA ASN A 161 9.21 -7.18 16.19
C ASN A 161 7.91 -7.63 15.52
N ILE A 162 7.71 -8.95 15.45
CA ILE A 162 6.50 -9.59 14.94
C ILE A 162 6.05 -10.60 15.98
N THR A 163 4.79 -10.50 16.40
CA THR A 163 4.16 -11.38 17.39
C THR A 163 2.89 -11.97 16.78
N GLY A 164 2.82 -13.30 16.70
CA GLY A 164 1.64 -14.06 16.29
C GLY A 164 1.35 -15.18 17.30
N LYS A 165 0.11 -15.66 17.33
CA LYS A 165 -0.32 -16.73 18.26
C LYS A 165 0.14 -18.12 17.82
N ASN A 166 0.05 -18.42 16.52
CA ASN A 166 0.30 -19.79 16.02
C ASN A 166 1.30 -19.84 14.85
N GLU A 167 1.29 -18.85 13.95
CA GLU A 167 2.12 -18.86 12.74
C GLU A 167 2.64 -17.45 12.43
N ILE A 168 3.97 -17.35 12.30
CA ILE A 168 4.75 -16.14 12.00
C ILE A 168 5.70 -16.43 10.83
#